data_AF-A0A314UDP0-F1
#
_entry.id   AF-A0A314UDP0-F1
#
_cell.length_a   1.000
_cell.length_b   1.000
_cell.length_c   1.000
_cell.angle_alpha   90.00
_cell.angle_beta   90.00
_cell.angle_gamma   90.00
#
_symmetry.space_group_name_H-M   'P 1'
#
loop_
_entity.id
_entity.type
_entity.pdbx_description
1 polymer ?
#
loop_
_entity_poly.entity_id
_entity_poly.type
_entity_poly.pdbx_seq_one_letter_code
_entity_poly.pdbx_strand_id
1 'polypeptide(L)'
;MAYYSSFQLLGFFCLMISFLQLILLQALAWGPDVPTQGFVSLPFNRSYYHIQKPYDVPEDQRYSFVNGIHKCWVYSTDQTSHYYQPNHASY
;
A
#
# COMPACT_ATOMS: atom_id res chain seq x y z
N MET A 1 46.76 18.66 -28.17
CA MET A 1 45.94 18.48 -26.95
C MET A 1 45.27 19.82 -26.68
N ALA A 2 43.94 19.90 -26.77
CA ALA A 2 43.22 21.15 -26.50
C ALA A 2 43.06 21.30 -24.98
N TYR A 3 43.62 22.38 -24.42
CA TYR A 3 43.50 22.70 -22.99
C TYR A 3 42.29 23.62 -22.79
N TYR A 4 41.39 23.23 -21.90
CA TYR A 4 40.26 24.06 -21.51
C TYR A 4 40.73 25.28 -20.73
N SER A 5 40.08 26.42 -20.91
CA SER A 5 40.41 27.61 -20.12
C SER A 5 39.98 27.42 -18.67
N SER A 6 40.67 28.10 -17.75
CA SER A 6 40.33 28.09 -16.32
C SER A 6 38.87 28.49 -16.05
N PHE A 7 38.33 29.42 -16.85
CA PHE A 7 36.93 29.85 -16.78
C PHE A 7 35.95 28.73 -17.15
N GLN A 8 36.26 27.92 -18.17
CA GLN A 8 35.43 26.78 -18.56
C GLN A 8 35.43 25.71 -17.47
N LEU A 9 36.60 25.39 -16.90
CA LEU A 9 36.72 24.43 -15.80
C LEU A 9 35.91 24.86 -14.58
N LEU A 10 36.00 26.14 -14.19
CA LEU A 10 35.23 26.71 -13.08
C LEU A 10 33.72 26.61 -13.32
N GLY A 11 33.27 26.89 -14.55
CA GLY A 11 31.87 26.73 -14.94
C GLY A 11 31.38 25.29 -14.77
N PHE A 12 32.16 24.30 -15.21
CA PHE A 12 31.82 22.89 -15.01
C PHE A 12 31.76 22.50 -13.53
N PHE A 13 32.71 22.97 -12.71
CA PHE A 13 32.69 22.73 -11.26
C PHE A 13 31.44 23.32 -10.60
N CYS A 14 31.05 24.55 -10.94
CA CYS A 14 29.82 25.17 -10.43
C CYS A 14 28.57 24.37 -10.84
N LEU A 15 28.51 23.86 -12.07
CA LEU A 15 27.40 23.01 -12.54
C LEU A 15 27.33 21.66 -11.81
N MET A 16 28.48 21.07 -11.51
CA MET A 16 28.53 19.82 -10.73
C MET A 16 28.06 20.04 -9.30
N ILE A 17 28.44 21.15 -8.68
CA ILE A 17 28.00 21.51 -7.33
C ILE A 17 26.48 21.77 -7.31
N SER A 18 25.94 22.52 -8.27
CA SER A 18 24.50 22.78 -8.32
C SER A 18 23.69 21.51 -8.58
N PHE A 19 24.18 20.59 -9.42
CA PHE A 19 23.55 19.30 -9.64
C PHE A 19 23.60 18.41 -8.39
N LEU A 20 24.73 18.38 -7.69
CA LEU A 20 24.86 17.66 -6.41
C LEU A 20 23.90 18.23 -5.35
N GLN A 21 23.77 19.55 -5.26
CA GLN A 21 22.82 20.21 -4.37
C GLN A 21 21.37 19.83 -4.70
N LEU A 22 21.02 19.75 -5.98
CA LEU A 22 19.69 19.33 -6.41
C LEU A 22 19.38 17.88 -6.00
N ILE A 23 20.31 16.95 -6.22
CA ILE A 23 20.16 15.55 -5.81
C ILE A 23 19.99 15.45 -4.28
N LEU A 24 20.79 16.20 -3.51
CA LEU A 24 20.70 16.20 -2.06
C LEU A 24 19.34 16.71 -1.57
N LEU A 25 18.81 17.77 -2.17
CA LEU A 25 17.47 18.29 -1.85
C LEU A 25 16.38 17.26 -2.13
N GLN A 26 16.46 16.54 -3.25
CA GLN A 26 15.49 15.49 -3.59
C GLN A 26 15.57 14.30 -2.62
N ALA A 27 16.78 13.88 -2.24
CA ALA A 27 16.97 12.79 -1.27
C ALA A 27 16.43 13.15 0.12
N LEU A 28 16.56 14.42 0.54
CA LEU A 28 16.00 14.92 1.80
C LEU A 28 14.46 15.07 1.74
N ALA A 29 13.90 15.34 0.56
CA ALA A 29 12.46 15.43 0.35
C ALA A 29 11.78 14.06 0.35
N TRP A 30 12.52 12.99 0.07
CA TRP A 30 12.06 11.62 0.27
C TRP A 30 12.11 11.28 1.77
N GLY A 31 11.14 11.82 2.51
CA GLY A 31 10.80 11.27 3.82
C GLY A 31 10.27 9.84 3.65
N PRO A 32 10.29 9.02 4.71
CA PRO A 32 9.53 7.78 4.68
C PRO A 32 8.07 8.18 4.48
N ASP A 33 7.54 7.94 3.28
CA ASP A 33 6.11 7.79 3.10
C ASP A 33 5.75 6.59 3.97
N VAL A 34 5.37 6.88 5.21
CA VAL A 34 4.82 5.88 6.11
C VAL A 34 3.34 5.86 5.75
N PRO A 35 2.86 4.92 4.90
CA PRO A 35 1.44 4.84 4.55
C PRO A 35 0.52 4.71 5.77
N THR A 36 1.08 4.36 6.93
CA THR A 36 0.40 4.27 8.21
C THR A 36 0.64 5.48 9.12
N GLN A 37 1.14 6.61 8.61
CA GLN A 37 1.27 7.86 9.37
C GLN A 37 -0.12 8.30 9.87
N GLY A 38 -0.25 8.50 11.18
CA GLY A 38 -1.54 8.85 11.81
C GLY A 38 -2.40 7.65 12.22
N PHE A 39 -1.97 6.42 11.97
CA PHE A 39 -2.62 5.21 12.48
C PHE A 39 -1.96 4.75 13.78
N VAL A 40 -2.78 4.27 14.72
CA VAL A 40 -2.32 3.61 15.95
C VAL A 40 -2.30 2.10 15.72
N SER A 41 -1.19 1.44 16.03
CA SER A 41 -1.13 -0.02 16.00
C SER A 41 -2.04 -0.58 17.09
N LEU A 42 -3.00 -1.42 16.69
CA LEU A 42 -3.89 -2.11 17.61
C LEU A 42 -3.46 -3.58 17.74
N PRO A 43 -3.58 -4.18 18.92
CA PRO A 43 -3.33 -5.60 19.08
C PRO A 43 -4.25 -6.40 18.15
N PHE A 44 -3.67 -7.34 17.42
CA PHE A 44 -4.42 -8.23 16.55
C PHE A 44 -5.22 -9.21 17.40
N ASN A 45 -6.49 -8.89 17.65
CA ASN A 45 -7.43 -9.78 18.29
C ASN A 45 -8.55 -10.13 17.29
N ARG A 46 -8.65 -11.44 16.97
CA ARG A 46 -9.63 -11.96 16.01
C ARG A 46 -11.08 -11.67 16.41
N SER A 47 -11.36 -11.40 17.69
CA SER A 47 -12.71 -11.00 18.11
C SER A 47 -13.14 -9.63 17.57
N TYR A 48 -12.21 -8.75 17.18
CA TYR A 48 -12.52 -7.44 16.60
C TYR A 48 -12.72 -7.52 15.08
N TYR A 49 -12.21 -8.56 14.42
CA TYR A 49 -12.38 -8.77 12.99
C TYR A 49 -13.65 -9.56 12.73
N HIS A 50 -14.76 -8.83 12.55
CA HIS A 50 -15.95 -9.41 11.94
C HIS A 50 -15.78 -9.29 10.43
N ILE A 51 -15.59 -10.42 9.76
CA ILE A 51 -15.62 -10.44 8.30
C ILE A 51 -17.05 -10.04 7.90
N GLN A 52 -17.20 -8.83 7.37
CA GLN A 52 -18.46 -8.34 6.84
C GLN A 52 -18.76 -9.14 5.58
N LYS A 53 -19.70 -10.09 5.68
CA LYS A 53 -20.07 -10.98 4.57
C LYS A 53 -21.21 -10.33 3.79
N PRO A 54 -21.01 -10.01 2.50
CA PRO A 54 -22.11 -9.92 1.57
C PRO A 54 -22.35 -11.25 0.84
N TYR A 55 -21.68 -12.36 1.20
CA TYR A 55 -21.59 -13.54 0.34
C TYR A 55 -22.47 -14.72 0.78
N ASP A 56 -22.90 -15.46 -0.22
CA ASP A 56 -23.62 -16.73 -0.18
C ASP A 56 -22.75 -17.93 0.25
N VAL A 57 -21.43 -17.75 0.33
CA VAL A 57 -20.47 -18.83 0.60
C VAL A 57 -19.82 -18.77 2.00
N PRO A 58 -19.41 -19.92 2.55
CA PRO A 58 -18.68 -20.00 3.81
C PRO A 58 -17.35 -19.22 3.83
N GLU A 59 -16.98 -18.73 5.00
CA GLU A 59 -15.80 -17.88 5.22
C GLU A 59 -14.48 -18.61 4.97
N ASP A 60 -14.38 -19.87 5.37
CA ASP A 60 -13.23 -20.74 5.15
C ASP A 60 -12.95 -21.00 3.66
N GLN A 61 -13.90 -20.69 2.77
CA GLN A 61 -13.70 -20.73 1.31
C GLN A 61 -13.24 -19.39 0.71
N ARG A 62 -13.35 -18.29 1.45
CA ARG A 62 -13.09 -16.92 0.95
C ARG A 62 -12.05 -16.16 1.77
N TYR A 63 -11.62 -16.73 2.88
CA TYR A 63 -10.66 -16.12 3.78
C TYR A 63 -9.57 -17.12 4.17
N SER A 64 -8.32 -16.67 4.20
CA SER A 64 -7.22 -17.44 4.79
C SER A 64 -6.24 -16.54 5.54
N PHE A 65 -5.62 -17.10 6.58
CA PHE A 65 -4.57 -16.47 7.35
C PHE A 65 -3.39 -17.42 7.49
N VAL A 66 -2.30 -17.13 6.76
CA VAL A 66 -1.10 -17.97 6.73
C VAL A 66 0.13 -17.06 6.84
N ASN A 67 1.02 -17.36 7.79
CA ASN A 67 2.28 -16.64 8.02
C ASN A 67 2.12 -15.11 8.17
N GLY A 68 1.06 -14.67 8.86
CA GLY A 68 0.79 -13.24 9.05
C GLY A 68 0.11 -12.54 7.87
N ILE A 69 -0.15 -13.26 6.76
CA ILE A 69 -0.79 -12.71 5.58
C ILE A 69 -2.29 -13.06 5.59
N HIS A 70 -3.13 -12.04 5.56
CA HIS A 70 -4.58 -12.16 5.35
C HIS A 70 -4.87 -12.17 3.86
N LYS A 71 -5.64 -13.16 3.38
CA LYS A 71 -6.15 -13.20 2.00
C LYS A 71 -7.66 -13.29 2.05
N CYS A 72 -8.32 -12.41 1.30
CA CYS A 72 -9.76 -12.43 1.08
C CYS A 72 -9.99 -12.47 -0.44
N TRP A 73 -10.80 -13.40 -0.91
CA TRP A 73 -11.15 -13.51 -2.32
C TRP A 73 -12.54 -12.96 -2.56
N VAL A 74 -12.66 -12.14 -3.59
CA VAL A 74 -13.95 -11.65 -4.11
C VAL A 74 -13.98 -12.00 -5.58
N TYR A 75 -14.99 -12.77 -5.98
CA TYR A 75 -15.22 -13.14 -7.37
C TYR A 75 -16.29 -12.25 -7.98
N SER A 76 -16.19 -12.01 -9.29
CA SER A 76 -17.23 -11.29 -10.05
C SER A 76 -18.57 -12.03 -10.07
N THR A 77 -18.57 -13.32 -9.73
CA THR A 77 -19.75 -14.18 -9.63
C THR A 77 -20.31 -14.28 -8.22
N ASP A 78 -19.67 -13.68 -7.21
CA ASP A 78 -20.18 -13.72 -5.84
C ASP A 78 -21.51 -12.96 -5.77
N GLN A 79 -22.52 -13.59 -5.18
CA GLN A 79 -23.83 -12.97 -5.05
C GLN A 79 -23.84 -12.04 -3.84
N THR A 80 -24.45 -10.86 -3.97
CA THR A 80 -24.70 -10.00 -2.81
C THR A 80 -25.91 -10.53 -2.05
N SER A 81 -25.78 -10.69 -0.74
CA SER A 81 -26.77 -11.31 0.16
C SER A 81 -28.11 -10.58 0.29
N HIS A 82 -28.39 -9.59 -0.57
CA HIS A 82 -29.61 -8.79 -0.55
C HIS A 82 -30.87 -9.56 -1.03
N TYR A 83 -30.74 -10.85 -1.35
CA TYR A 83 -31.83 -11.77 -1.73
C TYR A 83 -32.18 -12.81 -0.64
N TYR A 84 -31.88 -12.57 0.64
CA TYR A 84 -32.46 -13.38 1.72
C TYR A 84 -33.94 -12.99 1.92
N GLN A 85 -34.88 -13.83 1.43
CA GLN A 85 -36.31 -13.76 1.78
C GLN A 85 -36.61 -14.70 2.97
N PRO A 86 -37.24 -14.23 4.07
CA PRO A 86 -37.36 -14.96 5.33
C PRO A 86 -38.64 -15.82 5.43
N ASN A 87 -38.89 -16.72 4.48
CA ASN A 87 -40.13 -17.51 4.48
C ASN A 87 -40.12 -18.73 3.56
N HIS A 88 -39.31 -19.75 3.86
CA HIS A 88 -39.60 -21.13 3.41
C HIS A 88 -39.31 -22.15 4.53
N ALA A 89 -40.42 -22.58 5.15
CA ALA A 89 -40.72 -23.87 5.77
C ALA A 89 -39.95 -24.35 7.02
N SER A 90 -40.73 -24.38 8.11
CA SER A 90 -40.85 -25.42 9.12
C SER A 90 -40.23 -26.77 8.77
N TYR A 91 -39.38 -27.30 9.66
CA TYR A 91 -39.52 -28.57 10.39
C TYR A 91 -38.69 -28.49 11.68
#